data_AF-A0AAW3TXH3-F1
#
_entry.id   AF-A0AAW3TXH3-F1
#
_cell.length_a   1.000
_cell.length_b   1.000
_cell.length_c   1.000
_cell.angle_alpha   90.00
_cell.angle_beta   90.00
_cell.angle_gamma   90.00
#
_symmetry.space_group_name_H-M   'P 1'
#
loop_
_entity.id
_entity.type
_entity.pdbx_description
1 polymer ?
#
loop_
_entity_poly.entity_id
_entity_poly.type
_entity_poly.pdbx_seq_one_letter_code
_entity_poly.pdbx_strand_id
1 'polypeptide(L)'
;MTDYSRPVRVPMPDWTDEELRTLVDFRRRKGRRWRSKLLDLYLFGKDDIEPNGASLRHIRNRQGPSRVAALSKATLDEAEKRLAPIAKRPSQGDVS
;
A
#
# COMPACT_ATOMS: atom_id res chain seq x y z
N MET A 1 -7.14 31.54 -27.46
CA MET A 1 -6.27 31.67 -26.28
C MET A 1 -6.75 30.63 -25.29
N THR A 2 -6.21 29.41 -25.38
CA THR A 2 -6.75 28.23 -24.71
C THR A 2 -6.27 28.18 -23.26
N ASP A 3 -7.22 28.08 -22.34
CA ASP A 3 -7.00 27.97 -20.90
C ASP A 3 -6.26 26.65 -20.57
N TYR A 4 -5.05 26.78 -20.01
CA TYR A 4 -4.19 25.67 -19.55
C TYR A 4 -4.36 25.37 -18.05
N SER A 5 -5.47 25.78 -17.44
CA SER A 5 -5.60 25.82 -15.97
C SER A 5 -6.54 24.75 -15.42
N ARG A 6 -6.27 23.48 -15.74
CA ARG A 6 -6.61 22.35 -14.83
C ARG A 6 -5.54 21.28 -14.94
N PRO A 7 -4.92 20.83 -13.83
CA PRO A 7 -4.11 19.63 -13.87
C PRO A 7 -5.02 18.48 -14.29
N VAL A 8 -4.74 17.90 -15.45
CA VAL A 8 -5.31 16.60 -15.83
C VAL A 8 -4.92 15.66 -14.71
N ARG A 9 -5.88 15.31 -13.84
CA ARG A 9 -5.73 14.15 -12.96
C ARG A 9 -5.70 12.96 -13.89
N VAL A 10 -4.50 12.60 -14.36
CA VAL A 10 -4.25 11.31 -14.98
C VAL A 10 -4.83 10.29 -13.99
N PRO A 11 -5.81 9.45 -14.37
CA PRO A 11 -6.32 8.42 -13.48
C PRO A 11 -5.13 7.57 -13.08
N MET A 12 -4.70 7.79 -11.84
CA MET A 12 -3.57 7.10 -11.24
C MET A 12 -3.95 5.62 -11.20
N PRO A 13 -3.11 4.68 -11.66
CA PRO A 13 -3.43 3.26 -11.53
C PRO A 13 -3.86 2.95 -10.09
N ASP A 14 -5.10 2.51 -9.92
CA ASP A 14 -5.65 2.26 -8.60
C ASP A 14 -4.80 1.20 -7.89
N TRP A 15 -4.54 1.44 -6.61
CA TRP A 15 -3.88 0.46 -5.76
C TRP A 15 -4.78 -0.75 -5.60
N THR A 16 -4.27 -1.95 -5.87
CA THR A 16 -5.05 -3.17 -5.61
C THR A 16 -5.08 -3.47 -4.11
N ASP A 17 -6.07 -4.25 -3.68
CA ASP A 17 -6.17 -4.69 -2.29
C ASP A 17 -4.94 -5.49 -1.83
N GLU A 18 -4.34 -6.27 -2.73
CA GLU A 18 -3.11 -7.03 -2.47
C GLU A 18 -1.88 -6.12 -2.30
N GLU A 19 -1.75 -5.11 -3.15
CA GLU A 19 -0.67 -4.12 -3.04
C GLU A 19 -0.81 -3.32 -1.73
N LEU A 20 -2.03 -2.88 -1.41
CA LEU A 20 -2.32 -2.19 -0.16
C LEU A 20 -2.06 -3.08 1.06
N ARG A 21 -2.45 -4.36 1.01
CA ARG A 21 -2.19 -5.32 2.09
C ARG A 21 -0.70 -5.52 2.31
N THR A 22 0.06 -5.69 1.22
CA THR A 22 1.52 -5.81 1.27
C THR A 22 2.17 -4.59 1.92
N LEU A 23 1.72 -3.38 1.56
CA LEU A 23 2.24 -2.14 2.14
C LEU A 23 1.84 -1.96 3.61
N VAL A 24 0.61 -2.32 3.98
CA VAL A 24 0.14 -2.32 5.37
C VAL A 24 0.97 -3.28 6.23
N ASP A 25 1.21 -4.50 5.75
CA ASP A 25 2.02 -5.49 6.47
C ASP A 25 3.49 -5.06 6.58
N PHE A 26 4.04 -4.50 5.52
CA PHE A 26 5.37 -3.90 5.56
C PHE A 26 5.44 -2.74 6.57
N ARG A 27 4.45 -1.86 6.57
CA ARG A 27 4.33 -0.75 7.52
C ARG A 27 4.27 -1.22 8.97
N ARG A 28 3.47 -2.24 9.27
CA ARG A 28 3.36 -2.84 10.60
C ARG A 28 4.70 -3.37 11.10
N ARG A 29 5.45 -4.08 10.25
CA ARG A 29 6.76 -4.66 10.61
C ARG A 29 7.86 -3.61 10.79
N LYS A 30 7.86 -2.56 9.96
CA LYS A 30 8.95 -1.55 9.95
C LYS A 30 8.67 -0.32 10.80
N GLY A 31 7.42 -0.11 11.23
CA GLY A 31 7.00 1.01 12.06
C GLY A 31 7.08 2.37 11.35
N ARG A 32 7.29 3.45 12.12
CA ARG A 32 7.24 4.84 11.61
C ARG A 32 8.16 5.12 10.42
N ARG A 33 9.28 4.39 10.30
CA ARG A 33 10.27 4.55 9.21
C ARG A 33 9.99 3.68 7.99
N TRP A 34 8.83 3.02 7.92
CA TRP A 34 8.51 2.10 6.82
C TRP A 34 8.73 2.71 5.43
N ARG A 35 8.30 3.97 5.21
CA ARG A 35 8.41 4.60 3.90
C ARG A 35 9.86 4.77 3.47
N SER A 36 10.70 5.33 4.34
CA SER A 36 12.14 5.50 4.06
C SER A 36 12.79 4.15 3.75
N LYS A 37 12.55 3.15 4.61
CA LYS A 37 13.11 1.80 4.42
C LYS A 37 12.67 1.18 3.10
N LEU A 38 11.40 1.34 2.72
CA LEU A 38 10.90 0.78 1.47
C LEU A 38 11.56 1.44 0.25
N LEU A 39 11.71 2.77 0.29
CA LEU A 39 12.38 3.51 -0.78
C LEU A 39 13.87 3.14 -0.87
N ASP A 40 14.55 2.94 0.26
CA ASP A 40 15.93 2.45 0.29
C ASP A 40 16.04 1.06 -0.35
N LEU A 41 15.12 0.14 0.00
CA LEU A 41 15.10 -1.20 -0.60
C LEU A 41 14.89 -1.13 -2.11
N TYR A 42 13.98 -0.28 -2.59
CA TYR A 42 13.76 -0.12 -4.02
C TYR A 42 14.95 0.50 -4.74
N LEU A 43 15.61 1.49 -4.13
CA LEU A 43 16.79 2.14 -4.70
C LEU A 43 17.94 1.16 -4.89
N PHE A 44 18.14 0.24 -3.93
CA PHE A 44 19.21 -0.76 -4.00
C PHE A 44 18.76 -2.11 -4.58
N GLY A 45 17.51 -2.23 -5.04
CA GLY A 45 16.96 -3.48 -5.55
C GLY A 45 16.90 -4.62 -4.53
N LYS A 46 16.88 -4.30 -3.23
CA LYS A 46 16.93 -5.26 -2.10
C LYS A 46 15.57 -5.68 -1.59
N ASP A 47 14.50 -5.41 -2.34
CA ASP A 47 13.14 -5.81 -1.95
C ASP A 47 12.97 -7.33 -1.74
N ASP A 48 13.79 -8.18 -2.36
CA ASP A 48 13.74 -9.65 -2.22
C ASP A 48 14.15 -10.20 -0.85
N ILE A 49 14.96 -9.46 -0.09
CA ILE A 49 15.38 -9.91 1.25
C ILE A 49 14.25 -9.84 2.27
N GLU A 50 13.15 -9.17 1.94
CA GLU A 50 11.99 -9.04 2.80
C GLU A 50 11.04 -10.24 2.65
N PRO A 51 10.30 -10.62 3.70
CA PRO A 51 9.39 -11.78 3.63
C PRO A 51 8.32 -11.70 2.53
N ASN A 52 7.98 -10.49 2.04
CA ASN A 52 7.03 -10.29 0.95
C ASN A 52 7.72 -9.74 -0.31
N GLY A 53 8.99 -10.10 -0.53
CA GLY A 53 9.83 -9.43 -1.51
C GLY A 53 9.33 -9.49 -2.95
N ALA A 54 8.73 -10.61 -3.37
CA ALA A 54 8.10 -10.73 -4.69
C ALA A 54 6.95 -9.71 -4.87
N SER A 55 6.08 -9.55 -3.86
CA SER A 55 4.99 -8.57 -3.88
C SER A 55 5.51 -7.12 -3.84
N LEU A 56 6.57 -6.85 -3.08
CA LEU A 56 7.23 -5.54 -3.07
C LEU A 56 7.86 -5.20 -4.42
N ARG A 57 8.51 -6.18 -5.07
CA ARG A 57 9.03 -6.04 -6.44
C ARG A 57 7.93 -5.75 -7.44
N HIS A 58 6.80 -6.44 -7.33
CA HIS A 58 5.63 -6.20 -8.15
C HIS A 58 5.12 -4.76 -8.00
N ILE A 59 4.97 -4.28 -6.77
CA ILE A 59 4.58 -2.90 -6.47
C ILE A 59 5.58 -1.92 -7.06
N ARG A 60 6.88 -2.16 -6.88
CA ARG A 60 7.93 -1.31 -7.47
C ARG A 60 7.80 -1.23 -8.98
N ASN A 61 7.60 -2.37 -9.66
CA ASN A 61 7.54 -2.43 -11.12
C ASN A 61 6.25 -1.78 -11.68
N ARG A 62 5.11 -1.91 -10.99
CA ARG A 62 3.83 -1.33 -11.45
C ARG A 62 3.62 0.12 -11.02
N GLN A 63 3.93 0.44 -9.78
CA GLN A 63 3.63 1.74 -9.16
C GLN A 63 4.85 2.67 -9.21
N GLY A 64 6.06 2.13 -9.09
CA GLY A 64 7.29 2.92 -9.03
C GLY A 64 7.55 3.58 -7.67
N PRO A 65 8.81 3.94 -7.36
CA PRO A 65 9.18 4.57 -6.09
C PRO A 65 8.47 5.92 -5.86
N SER A 66 8.29 6.74 -6.89
CA SER A 66 7.67 8.07 -6.76
C SER A 66 6.22 7.99 -6.29
N ARG A 67 5.44 6.99 -6.73
CA ARG A 67 4.05 6.84 -6.31
C ARG A 67 3.94 6.29 -4.89
N VAL A 68 4.85 5.41 -4.50
CA VAL A 68 4.96 4.93 -3.12
C VAL A 68 5.35 6.07 -2.17
N ALA A 69 6.25 6.97 -2.62
CA ALA A 69 6.63 8.15 -1.86
C ALA A 69 5.44 9.13 -1.67
N ALA A 70 4.61 9.30 -2.70
CA ALA A 70 3.41 10.13 -2.67
C ALA A 70 2.23 9.50 -1.90
N LEU A 71 2.31 8.22 -1.51
CA LEU A 71 1.23 7.53 -0.82
C LEU A 71 0.98 8.15 0.56
N SER A 72 -0.21 8.73 0.74
CA SER A 72 -0.56 9.42 1.97
C SER A 72 -0.71 8.43 3.14
N LYS A 73 -0.43 8.90 4.36
CA LYS A 73 -0.67 8.11 5.57
C LYS A 73 -2.15 7.73 5.69
N ALA A 74 -3.05 8.69 5.43
CA ALA A 74 -4.49 8.51 5.53
C ALA A 74 -5.00 7.40 4.59
N THR A 75 -4.48 7.32 3.36
CA THR A 75 -4.83 6.26 2.40
C THR A 75 -4.47 4.88 2.95
N LEU A 76 -3.28 4.72 3.54
CA LEU A 76 -2.89 3.45 4.14
C LEU A 76 -3.61 3.16 5.46
N ASP A 77 -3.97 4.18 6.24
CA ASP A 77 -4.78 4.01 7.45
C ASP A 77 -6.18 3.51 7.09
N GLU A 78 -6.78 4.08 6.04
CA GLU A 78 -8.09 3.65 5.52
C GLU A 78 -8.02 2.26 4.92
N ALA A 79 -6.99 1.97 4.13
CA ALA A 79 -6.74 0.63 3.62
C ALA A 79 -6.55 -0.39 4.75
N GLU A 80 -5.81 -0.06 5.80
CA GLU A 80 -5.63 -0.94 6.95
C GLU A 80 -6.95 -1.24 7.67
N LYS A 81 -7.82 -0.24 7.84
CA LYS A 81 -9.16 -0.44 8.43
C LYS A 81 -10.03 -1.31 7.53
N ARG A 82 -10.07 -1.02 6.23
CA ARG A 82 -10.89 -1.74 5.25
C ARG A 82 -10.44 -3.19 5.06
N LEU A 83 -9.13 -3.43 5.08
CA LEU A 83 -8.51 -4.74 4.88
C LEU A 83 -8.26 -5.50 6.18
N ALA A 84 -8.59 -4.92 7.34
CA ALA A 84 -8.52 -5.63 8.60
C ALA A 84 -9.33 -6.93 8.47
N PRO A 85 -8.78 -8.08 8.91
CA PRO A 85 -9.58 -9.30 8.94
C PRO A 85 -10.84 -8.99 9.76
N ILE A 86 -12.01 -9.40 9.25
CA ILE A 86 -13.23 -9.45 10.06
C ILE A 86 -12.90 -10.40 11.20
N ALA A 87 -12.43 -9.87 12.33
CA ALA A 87 -12.32 -10.62 13.56
C ALA A 87 -13.70 -11.21 13.79
N LYS A 88 -13.78 -12.56 13.80
CA LYS A 88 -14.99 -13.39 13.97
C LYS A 88 -16.19 -12.55 14.40
N ARG A 89 -17.16 -12.36 13.50
CA ARG A 89 -18.54 -12.15 13.99
C ARG A 89 -18.81 -13.32 14.95
N PRO A 90 -19.18 -13.11 16.23
CA PRO A 90 -19.77 -14.20 16.98
C PRO A 90 -20.94 -14.68 16.13
N SER A 91 -20.91 -15.95 15.76
CA SER A 91 -22.00 -16.62 15.07
C SER A 91 -23.27 -16.30 15.84
N GLN A 92 -24.15 -15.48 15.26
CA GLN A 92 -25.48 -15.31 15.83
C GLN A 92 -26.20 -16.66 15.71
N GLY A 93 -26.52 -17.25 16.86
CA GLY A 93 -27.58 -18.23 17.00
C GLY A 93 -27.15 -19.69 17.03
N ASP A 94 -26.55 -20.13 18.14
CA ASP A 94 -27.08 -21.34 18.78
C ASP A 94 -28.32 -20.87 19.57
N VAL A 95 -29.50 -21.13 19.01
CA VAL A 95 -30.75 -21.06 19.76
C VAL A 95 -31.13 -22.51 20.02
N SER A 96 -30.98 -22.92 21.27
CA SER A 96 -31.47 -24.20 21.79
C SER A 96 -32.98 -24.33 21.68
#